data_AF-A0A2P6W868-F1
#
_entry.id   AF-A0A2P6W868-F1
#
_cell.length_a   1.000
_cell.length_b   1.000
_cell.length_c   1.000
_cell.angle_alpha   90.00
_cell.angle_beta   90.00
_cell.angle_gamma   90.00
#
_symmetry.space_group_name_H-M   'P 1'
#
loop_
_entity.id
_entity.type
_entity.pdbx_description
1 polymer ?
#
loop_
_entity_poly.entity_id
_entity_poly.type
_entity_poly.pdbx_seq_one_letter_code
_entity_poly.pdbx_strand_id
1 'polypeptide(L)'
;SDRGLQIKTFRSTDETLRPSQPAVLNLVLKNYHTEDFSIEEISIYNEGDLTVENKSCTPEIGELGLASGSSYPEMQCQWDMEAPPESYYDNFDSKPASVNLHLEYESSLTNEEPFKVEFKPLDEINASSDISKTFSNSEVSMSVETEDPVPRESGRTVEVSAKEIGQGRLASDSSYEFDFVPDSIFGD
;
A
#
# COMPACT_ATOMS: atom_id res chain seq x y z
N SER A 1 -1.79 14.51 -5.94
CA SER A 1 -0.37 14.20 -5.75
C SER A 1 -0.24 12.70 -5.90
N ASP A 2 0.63 12.23 -6.78
CA ASP A 2 0.82 10.79 -6.97
C ASP A 2 1.69 10.24 -5.84
N ARG A 3 1.21 9.19 -5.17
CA ARG A 3 1.81 8.56 -3.98
C ARG A 3 1.35 7.10 -3.84
N GLY A 4 2.07 6.31 -3.05
CA GLY A 4 1.81 4.88 -2.82
C GLY A 4 2.01 4.02 -4.07
N LEU A 5 1.46 2.81 -4.06
CA LEU A 5 1.37 1.96 -5.25
C LEU A 5 0.10 2.29 -6.05
N GLN A 6 0.24 2.57 -7.35
CA GLN A 6 -0.89 2.92 -8.20
C GLN A 6 -1.10 1.95 -9.35
N ILE A 7 -2.35 1.53 -9.54
CA ILE A 7 -2.80 0.84 -10.75
C ILE A 7 -3.05 1.90 -11.83
N LYS A 8 -2.14 2.02 -12.79
CA LYS A 8 -2.30 2.91 -13.95
C LYS A 8 -3.20 2.33 -15.02
N THR A 9 -3.19 1.02 -15.16
CA THR A 9 -4.01 0.29 -16.14
C THR A 9 -4.28 -1.09 -15.61
N PHE A 10 -5.53 -1.54 -15.74
CA PHE A 10 -5.92 -2.94 -15.57
C PHE A 10 -7.05 -3.20 -16.57
N ARG A 11 -6.72 -3.81 -17.71
CA ARG A 11 -7.68 -4.00 -18.81
C ARG A 11 -7.32 -5.17 -19.72
N SER A 12 -8.35 -5.81 -20.25
CA SER A 12 -8.22 -6.79 -21.33
C SER A 12 -8.03 -6.07 -22.68
N THR A 13 -7.36 -6.71 -23.63
CA THR A 13 -7.34 -6.27 -25.04
C THR A 13 -8.74 -6.29 -25.66
N ASP A 14 -9.58 -7.21 -25.18
CA ASP A 14 -10.96 -7.40 -25.63
C ASP A 14 -11.89 -7.50 -24.41
N GLU A 15 -12.85 -6.57 -24.30
CA GLU A 15 -13.84 -6.55 -23.21
C GLU A 15 -14.97 -7.57 -23.41
N THR A 16 -15.09 -8.11 -24.63
CA THR A 16 -16.08 -9.10 -25.02
C THR A 16 -15.39 -10.25 -25.72
N LEU A 17 -15.44 -11.44 -25.13
CA LEU A 17 -14.78 -12.63 -25.66
C LEU A 17 -15.78 -13.50 -26.43
N ARG A 18 -15.38 -13.92 -27.62
CA ARG A 18 -16.05 -14.98 -28.39
C ARG A 18 -15.50 -16.34 -27.99
N PRO A 19 -16.22 -17.44 -28.26
CA PRO A 19 -15.74 -18.78 -27.92
C PRO A 19 -14.35 -19.06 -28.50
N SER A 20 -13.46 -19.63 -27.68
CA SER A 20 -12.05 -19.93 -28.04
C SER A 20 -11.26 -18.72 -28.54
N GLN A 21 -11.69 -17.48 -28.22
CA GLN A 21 -10.93 -16.28 -28.54
C GLN A 21 -9.81 -16.10 -27.50
N PRO A 22 -8.54 -16.01 -27.93
CA PRO A 22 -7.46 -15.58 -27.05
C PRO A 22 -7.56 -14.07 -26.80
N ALA A 23 -7.30 -13.67 -25.56
CA ALA A 23 -7.21 -12.27 -25.15
C ALA A 23 -6.08 -12.09 -24.15
N VAL A 24 -5.65 -10.85 -23.98
CA VAL A 24 -4.53 -10.51 -23.10
C VAL A 24 -4.99 -9.51 -22.05
N LEU A 25 -4.79 -9.84 -20.77
CA LEU A 25 -5.01 -8.93 -19.66
C LEU A 25 -3.71 -8.21 -19.32
N ASN A 26 -3.75 -6.89 -19.27
CA ASN A 26 -2.59 -6.06 -18.97
C ASN A 26 -2.81 -5.29 -17.66
N LEU A 27 -1.83 -5.35 -16.77
CA LEU A 27 -1.70 -4.53 -15.57
C LEU A 27 -0.46 -3.65 -15.69
N VAL A 28 -0.60 -2.36 -15.36
CA VAL A 28 0.53 -1.45 -15.17
C VAL A 28 0.46 -0.88 -13.77
N LEU A 29 1.46 -1.20 -12.96
CA LEU A 29 1.68 -0.65 -11.63
C LEU A 29 2.74 0.44 -11.70
N LYS A 30 2.57 1.48 -10.88
CA LYS A 30 3.57 2.52 -10.69
C LYS A 30 3.84 2.74 -9.22
N ASN A 31 5.11 2.62 -8.84
CA ASN A 31 5.54 2.75 -7.46
C ASN A 31 5.99 4.19 -7.16
N TYR A 32 5.38 4.78 -6.14
CA TYR A 32 5.76 6.09 -5.60
C TYR A 32 6.33 6.01 -4.18
N HIS A 33 6.54 4.80 -3.64
CA HIS A 33 7.18 4.60 -2.33
C HIS A 33 8.65 5.01 -2.36
N THR A 34 9.05 5.80 -1.38
CA THR A 34 10.45 6.20 -1.16
C THR A 34 11.13 5.33 -0.10
N GLU A 35 10.34 4.72 0.77
CA GLU A 35 10.73 3.79 1.83
C GLU A 35 10.55 2.32 1.39
N ASP A 36 10.97 1.37 2.23
CA ASP A 36 10.89 -0.06 1.95
C ASP A 36 9.48 -0.49 1.55
N PHE A 37 9.43 -1.26 0.46
CA PHE A 37 8.23 -1.72 -0.21
C PHE A 37 8.49 -3.07 -0.87
N SER A 38 7.55 -4.01 -0.74
CA SER A 38 7.62 -5.34 -1.36
C SER A 38 6.26 -5.77 -1.86
N ILE A 39 6.19 -6.29 -3.09
CA ILE A 39 4.96 -6.91 -3.61
C ILE A 39 5.00 -8.38 -3.23
N GLU A 40 4.00 -8.83 -2.47
CA GLU A 40 3.88 -10.22 -2.03
C GLU A 40 3.12 -11.04 -3.07
N GLU A 41 2.01 -10.51 -3.56
CA GLU A 41 1.16 -11.22 -4.52
C GLU A 41 0.56 -10.30 -5.59
N ILE A 42 0.51 -10.81 -6.82
CA ILE A 42 -0.34 -10.26 -7.87
C ILE A 42 -1.08 -11.43 -8.50
N SER A 43 -2.38 -11.50 -8.36
CA SER A 43 -3.18 -12.57 -8.95
C SER A 43 -4.47 -12.01 -9.51
N ILE A 44 -5.12 -12.79 -10.35
CA ILE A 44 -6.47 -12.46 -10.81
C ILE A 44 -7.43 -13.51 -10.28
N TYR A 45 -8.66 -13.09 -10.02
CA TYR A 45 -9.70 -13.95 -9.49
C TYR A 45 -11.04 -13.61 -10.13
N ASN A 46 -12.05 -14.42 -9.82
CA ASN A 46 -13.35 -14.40 -10.50
C ASN A 46 -13.21 -14.61 -12.02
N GLU A 47 -12.31 -15.52 -12.40
CA GLU A 47 -12.06 -15.90 -13.79
C GLU A 47 -13.29 -16.54 -14.45
N GLY A 48 -14.23 -17.04 -13.65
CA GLY A 48 -15.44 -17.70 -14.15
C GLY A 48 -15.07 -18.99 -14.88
N ASP A 49 -15.42 -19.06 -16.16
CA ASP A 49 -15.09 -20.17 -17.05
C ASP A 49 -13.89 -19.85 -17.97
N LEU A 50 -13.17 -18.74 -17.75
CA LEU A 50 -11.98 -18.39 -18.51
C LEU A 50 -10.82 -19.28 -18.10
N THR A 51 -10.06 -19.74 -19.09
CA THR A 51 -8.73 -20.31 -18.85
C THR A 51 -7.76 -19.15 -18.75
N VAL A 52 -7.08 -19.01 -17.61
CA VAL A 52 -6.05 -18.00 -17.40
C VAL A 52 -4.72 -18.72 -17.26
N GLU A 53 -3.77 -18.35 -18.11
CA GLU A 53 -2.43 -18.90 -18.11
C GLU A 53 -1.36 -17.79 -18.15
N ASN A 54 -0.12 -18.18 -17.86
CA ASN A 54 1.07 -17.38 -18.13
C ASN A 54 1.04 -15.96 -17.57
N LYS A 55 1.18 -15.83 -16.25
CA LYS A 55 1.53 -14.55 -15.63
C LYS A 55 3.00 -14.22 -15.92
N SER A 56 3.26 -13.11 -16.60
CA SER A 56 4.60 -12.53 -16.71
C SER A 56 4.59 -11.10 -16.20
N CYS A 57 5.53 -10.72 -15.34
CA CYS A 57 5.72 -9.35 -14.89
C CYS A 57 7.12 -8.86 -15.29
N THR A 58 7.24 -7.58 -15.66
CA THR A 58 8.52 -6.91 -15.93
C THR A 58 8.54 -5.55 -15.22
N PRO A 59 9.47 -5.30 -14.29
CA PRO A 59 10.44 -6.26 -13.75
C PRO A 59 9.74 -7.40 -12.96
N GLU A 60 10.48 -8.42 -12.55
CA GLU A 60 9.88 -9.54 -11.78
C GLU A 60 9.38 -9.07 -10.41
N ILE A 61 8.52 -9.88 -9.78
CA ILE A 61 8.06 -9.60 -8.41
C ILE A 61 9.29 -9.61 -7.49
N GLY A 62 9.42 -8.58 -6.66
CA GLY A 62 10.61 -8.34 -5.83
C GLY A 62 11.70 -7.48 -6.48
N GLU A 63 11.58 -7.17 -7.78
CA GLU A 63 12.54 -6.33 -8.50
C GLU A 63 12.03 -4.90 -8.77
N LEU A 64 10.77 -4.59 -8.42
CA LEU A 64 10.23 -3.25 -8.58
C LEU A 64 10.91 -2.29 -7.58
N GLY A 65 11.75 -1.41 -8.10
CA GLY A 65 12.51 -0.46 -7.28
C GLY A 65 11.66 0.62 -6.60
N LEU A 66 12.33 1.39 -5.74
CA LEU A 66 11.78 2.55 -5.04
C LEU A 66 11.79 3.81 -5.91
N ALA A 67 10.89 4.74 -5.59
CA ALA A 67 10.88 6.07 -6.17
C ALA A 67 12.09 6.88 -5.68
N SER A 68 12.71 7.64 -6.59
CA SER A 68 13.89 8.45 -6.29
C SER A 68 13.91 9.71 -7.14
N GLY A 69 13.95 10.88 -6.50
CA GLY A 69 13.91 12.17 -7.19
C GLY A 69 12.66 12.31 -8.06
N SER A 70 12.84 12.32 -9.39
CA SER A 70 11.74 12.34 -10.37
C SER A 70 11.51 10.99 -11.06
N SER A 71 12.14 9.92 -10.59
CA SER A 71 12.01 8.55 -11.11
C SER A 71 11.00 7.76 -10.31
N TYR A 72 10.02 7.17 -11.01
CA TYR A 72 8.94 6.38 -10.44
C TYR A 72 8.86 5.04 -11.18
N PRO A 73 9.42 3.96 -10.62
CA PRO A 73 9.47 2.66 -11.28
C PRO A 73 8.09 2.12 -11.64
N GLU A 74 8.02 1.40 -12.74
CA GLU A 74 6.79 0.78 -13.25
C GLU A 74 6.98 -0.72 -13.41
N MET A 75 5.92 -1.47 -13.13
CA MET A 75 5.83 -2.91 -13.38
C MET A 75 4.67 -3.18 -14.33
N GLN A 76 4.94 -3.96 -15.36
CA GLN A 76 3.93 -4.38 -16.33
C GLN A 76 3.72 -5.88 -16.17
N CYS A 77 2.49 -6.29 -15.86
CA CYS A 77 2.12 -7.68 -15.81
C CYS A 77 1.13 -8.02 -16.92
N GLN A 78 1.27 -9.22 -17.46
CA GLN A 78 0.43 -9.77 -18.50
C GLN A 78 -0.08 -11.16 -18.10
N TRP A 79 -1.34 -11.44 -18.43
CA TRP A 79 -1.92 -12.78 -18.40
C TRP A 79 -2.53 -13.09 -19.77
N ASP A 80 -2.35 -14.34 -20.21
CA ASP A 80 -3.04 -14.86 -21.38
C ASP A 80 -4.38 -15.46 -20.91
N MET A 81 -5.47 -15.08 -21.56
CA MET A 81 -6.81 -15.54 -21.24
C MET A 81 -7.46 -16.17 -22.47
N GLU A 82 -8.18 -17.27 -22.28
CA GLU A 82 -8.98 -17.90 -23.33
C GLU A 82 -10.42 -18.13 -22.86
N ALA A 83 -11.38 -17.74 -23.71
CA ALA A 83 -12.77 -18.06 -23.47
C ALA A 83 -13.10 -19.52 -23.79
N PRO A 84 -14.05 -20.14 -23.07
CA PRO A 84 -14.40 -21.54 -23.27
C PRO A 84 -14.92 -21.82 -24.70
N PRO A 85 -14.93 -23.09 -25.14
CA PRO A 85 -15.42 -23.46 -26.47
C PRO A 85 -16.93 -23.23 -26.62
N GLU A 86 -17.38 -23.12 -27.88
CA GLU A 86 -18.78 -22.81 -28.25
C GLU A 86 -19.79 -23.78 -27.62
N SER A 87 -19.40 -25.05 -27.42
CA SER A 87 -20.21 -26.07 -26.75
C SER A 87 -20.65 -25.71 -25.34
N TYR A 88 -20.01 -24.73 -24.70
CA TYR A 88 -20.29 -24.27 -23.35
C TYR A 88 -21.30 -23.11 -23.30
N TYR A 89 -21.68 -22.53 -24.45
CA TYR A 89 -22.41 -21.26 -24.50
C TYR A 89 -23.93 -21.37 -24.71
N ASP A 90 -24.54 -22.57 -24.79
CA ASP A 90 -26.01 -22.76 -24.92
C ASP A 90 -26.70 -21.75 -25.88
N ASN A 91 -26.05 -21.41 -27.00
CA ASN A 91 -26.46 -20.41 -28.02
C ASN A 91 -26.22 -18.91 -27.71
N PHE A 92 -25.25 -18.55 -26.85
CA PHE A 92 -24.76 -17.17 -26.72
C PHE A 92 -23.54 -16.89 -27.62
N ASP A 93 -23.59 -15.80 -28.40
CA ASP A 93 -22.51 -15.43 -29.33
C ASP A 93 -21.29 -14.79 -28.66
N SER A 94 -21.46 -14.21 -27.46
CA SER A 94 -20.38 -13.60 -26.68
C SER A 94 -20.78 -13.35 -25.22
N LYS A 95 -19.79 -13.20 -24.32
CA LYS A 95 -20.00 -12.74 -22.94
C LYS A 95 -18.97 -11.67 -22.55
N PRO A 96 -19.36 -10.70 -21.69
CA PRO A 96 -18.40 -9.81 -21.06
C PRO A 96 -17.51 -10.60 -20.11
N ALA A 97 -16.21 -10.37 -20.19
CA ALA A 97 -15.23 -10.91 -19.25
C ALA A 97 -14.93 -9.84 -18.19
N SER A 98 -15.29 -10.09 -16.93
CA SER A 98 -14.96 -9.20 -15.80
C SER A 98 -14.14 -9.99 -14.79
N VAL A 99 -12.82 -9.95 -14.96
CA VAL A 99 -11.86 -10.48 -13.99
C VAL A 99 -11.51 -9.41 -12.96
N ASN A 100 -11.19 -9.84 -11.75
CA ASN A 100 -10.78 -8.94 -10.67
C ASN A 100 -9.29 -9.11 -10.37
N LEU A 101 -8.62 -7.99 -10.04
CA LEU A 101 -7.24 -7.99 -9.58
C LEU A 101 -7.18 -8.19 -8.06
N HIS A 102 -6.32 -9.10 -7.63
CA HIS A 102 -5.82 -9.18 -6.26
C HIS A 102 -4.35 -8.73 -6.24
N LEU A 103 -4.03 -7.80 -5.36
CA LEU A 103 -2.71 -7.19 -5.22
C LEU A 103 -2.42 -7.05 -3.73
N GLU A 104 -1.39 -7.74 -3.28
CA GLU A 104 -0.92 -7.73 -1.90
C GLU A 104 0.53 -7.25 -1.87
N TYR A 105 0.82 -6.32 -0.96
CA TYR A 105 2.14 -5.73 -0.81
C TYR A 105 2.34 -5.21 0.62
N GLU A 106 3.59 -5.14 1.02
CA GLU A 106 4.04 -4.50 2.25
C GLU A 106 4.63 -3.12 1.93
N SER A 107 4.33 -2.13 2.76
CA SER A 107 4.94 -0.80 2.70
C SER A 107 5.30 -0.33 4.10
N SER A 108 6.41 0.42 4.18
CA SER A 108 6.86 1.03 5.43
C SER A 108 6.63 2.54 5.43
N LEU A 109 6.59 3.11 6.63
CA LEU A 109 6.55 4.55 6.85
C LEU A 109 7.56 4.87 7.95
N THR A 110 8.57 5.67 7.61
CA THR A 110 9.56 6.14 8.59
C THR A 110 9.42 7.64 8.79
N ASN A 111 9.37 8.07 10.06
CA ASN A 111 9.47 9.48 10.37
C ASN A 111 10.95 9.92 10.32
N GLU A 112 11.35 10.59 9.25
CA GLU A 112 12.71 11.13 9.10
C GLU A 112 13.01 12.32 10.04
N GLU A 113 11.98 13.00 10.56
CA GLU A 113 12.15 14.15 11.44
C GLU A 113 11.69 13.84 12.87
N PRO A 114 12.61 13.68 13.83
CA PRO A 114 12.29 13.34 15.22
C PRO A 114 11.21 14.24 15.81
N PHE A 115 10.25 13.63 16.50
CA PHE A 115 9.26 14.37 17.26
C PHE A 115 9.90 14.83 18.57
N LYS A 116 10.28 16.11 18.62
CA LYS A 116 11.02 16.69 19.74
C LYS A 116 10.05 17.04 20.86
N VAL A 117 10.32 16.52 22.04
CA VAL A 117 9.51 16.72 23.25
C VAL A 117 10.46 17.05 24.41
N GLU A 118 10.13 18.06 25.21
CA GLU A 118 10.94 18.44 26.37
C GLU A 118 10.41 17.76 27.63
N PHE A 119 11.25 17.01 28.34
CA PHE A 119 10.87 16.38 29.60
C PHE A 119 11.32 17.22 30.81
N LYS A 120 10.38 17.65 31.66
CA LYS A 120 10.63 18.48 32.85
C LYS A 120 10.03 17.88 34.14
N PRO A 121 10.60 18.17 35.32
CA PRO A 121 9.92 17.90 36.60
C PRO A 121 8.58 18.64 36.67
N LEU A 122 7.56 18.04 37.30
CA LEU A 122 6.21 18.63 37.37
C LEU A 122 6.20 20.03 37.99
N ASP A 123 7.06 20.31 38.97
CA ASP A 123 7.19 21.60 39.65
C ASP A 123 7.88 22.69 38.81
N GLU A 124 8.52 22.31 37.70
CA GLU A 124 9.12 23.22 36.72
C GLU A 124 8.19 23.53 35.54
N ILE A 125 7.02 22.89 35.47
CA ILE A 125 6.03 23.07 34.40
C ILE A 125 5.00 24.11 34.83
N ASN A 126 5.14 25.33 34.31
CA ASN A 126 4.15 26.40 34.51
C ASN A 126 2.90 26.23 33.63
N ALA A 127 3.07 25.66 32.44
CA ALA A 127 2.02 25.33 31.49
C ALA A 127 2.55 24.27 30.51
N SER A 128 1.65 23.40 30.04
CA SER A 128 1.88 22.48 28.93
C SER A 128 0.86 22.74 27.83
N SER A 129 1.20 22.36 26.60
CA SER A 129 0.28 22.39 25.46
C SER A 129 0.37 21.10 24.67
N ASP A 130 -0.75 20.64 24.15
CA ASP A 130 -0.78 19.50 23.23
C ASP A 130 -0.05 19.87 21.93
N ILE A 131 0.90 19.03 21.56
CA ILE A 131 1.61 19.03 20.30
C ILE A 131 1.28 17.74 19.55
N SER A 132 1.14 17.85 18.24
CA SER A 132 0.89 16.69 17.39
C SER A 132 1.72 16.75 16.13
N LYS A 133 2.06 15.57 15.61
CA LYS A 133 2.73 15.44 14.32
C LYS A 133 2.11 14.30 13.53
N THR A 134 1.79 14.58 12.28
CA THR A 134 1.18 13.63 11.36
C THR A 134 2.14 13.28 10.24
N PHE A 135 2.22 11.99 9.93
CA PHE A 135 3.06 11.42 8.87
C PHE A 135 2.22 10.50 8.02
N SER A 136 2.60 10.33 6.75
CA SER A 136 1.84 9.47 5.85
C SER A 136 2.63 9.08 4.61
N ASN A 137 2.51 7.79 4.23
CA ASN A 137 2.90 7.28 2.91
C ASN A 137 1.75 7.34 1.89
N SER A 138 0.61 7.95 2.28
CA SER A 138 -0.66 8.07 1.53
C SER A 138 -1.47 6.79 1.35
N GLU A 139 -1.06 5.74 2.04
CA GLU A 139 -1.85 4.53 2.25
C GLU A 139 -2.31 4.50 3.71
N VAL A 140 -1.41 4.84 4.62
CA VAL A 140 -1.66 5.04 6.05
C VAL A 140 -1.27 6.46 6.44
N SER A 141 -2.08 7.05 7.33
CA SER A 141 -1.77 8.29 8.05
C SER A 141 -1.56 7.95 9.52
N MET A 142 -0.41 8.29 10.06
CA MET A 142 -0.08 8.15 11.47
C MET A 142 -0.08 9.53 12.13
N SER A 143 -0.69 9.67 13.31
CA SER A 143 -0.60 10.86 14.15
C SER A 143 -0.06 10.47 15.51
N VAL A 144 0.91 11.24 15.99
CA VAL A 144 1.44 11.16 17.34
C VAL A 144 1.05 12.45 18.06
N GLU A 145 0.45 12.32 19.24
CA GLU A 145 0.03 13.43 20.08
C GLU A 145 0.58 13.26 21.50
N THR A 146 1.10 14.34 22.05
CA THR A 146 1.61 14.42 23.42
C THR A 146 1.59 15.88 23.89
N GLU A 147 1.75 16.11 25.18
CA GLU A 147 1.98 17.46 25.70
C GLU A 147 3.46 17.87 25.56
N ASP A 148 3.75 19.17 25.51
CA ASP A 148 5.10 19.73 25.62
C ASP A 148 5.08 20.96 26.54
N PRO A 149 5.93 21.02 27.59
CA PRO A 149 6.81 19.95 28.09
C PRO A 149 6.04 18.79 28.77
N VAL A 150 6.60 17.58 28.71
CA VAL A 150 6.07 16.37 29.38
C VAL A 150 6.62 16.25 30.81
N PRO A 151 5.76 16.05 31.84
CA PRO A 151 6.23 15.80 33.20
C PRO A 151 6.90 14.43 33.32
N ARG A 152 8.18 14.41 33.75
CA ARG A 152 9.00 13.19 33.90
C ARG A 152 8.38 12.15 34.82
N GLU A 153 7.74 12.59 35.91
CA GLU A 153 7.21 11.68 36.93
C GLU A 153 5.80 11.15 36.62
N SER A 154 5.14 11.66 35.57
CA SER A 154 3.69 11.47 35.40
C SER A 154 3.27 10.15 34.75
N GLY A 155 4.19 9.38 34.17
CA GLY A 155 3.86 8.14 33.47
C GLY A 155 2.85 8.30 32.33
N ARG A 156 2.79 9.50 31.73
CA ARG A 156 1.79 9.84 30.72
C ARG A 156 1.98 9.11 29.40
N THR A 157 0.86 8.88 28.73
CA THR A 157 0.73 8.09 27.52
C THR A 157 0.93 8.99 26.31
N VAL A 158 1.85 8.63 25.42
CA VAL A 158 1.90 9.17 24.05
C VAL A 158 0.72 8.54 23.30
N GLU A 159 -0.16 9.35 22.75
CA GLU A 159 -1.24 8.83 21.93
C GLU A 159 -0.74 8.66 20.50
N VAL A 160 -0.78 7.43 20.02
CA VAL A 160 -0.44 7.08 18.64
C VAL A 160 -1.71 6.57 17.98
N SER A 161 -2.11 7.24 16.89
CA SER A 161 -3.23 6.82 16.06
C SER A 161 -2.75 6.55 14.64
N ALA A 162 -3.24 5.47 14.04
CA ALA A 162 -3.02 5.14 12.65
C ALA A 162 -4.36 5.01 11.94
N LYS A 163 -4.43 5.51 10.71
CA LYS A 163 -5.65 5.53 9.90
C LYS A 163 -5.33 5.15 8.47
N GLU A 164 -6.09 4.21 7.94
CA GLU A 164 -6.12 3.90 6.51
C GLU A 164 -6.68 5.09 5.71
N ILE A 165 -5.93 5.56 4.73
CA ILE A 165 -6.33 6.65 3.82
C ILE A 165 -6.11 6.31 2.33
N GLY A 166 -5.51 5.15 2.04
CA GLY A 166 -5.31 4.63 0.69
C GLY A 166 -6.56 4.03 0.06
N GLN A 167 -6.42 3.55 -1.18
CA GLN A 167 -7.49 2.84 -1.91
C GLN A 167 -7.53 1.33 -1.64
N GLY A 168 -6.45 0.78 -1.07
CA GLY A 168 -6.38 -0.61 -0.62
C GLY A 168 -7.10 -0.81 0.70
N ARG A 169 -7.06 -2.03 1.23
CA ARG A 169 -7.49 -2.34 2.59
C ARG A 169 -6.30 -2.95 3.31
N LEU A 170 -6.11 -2.60 4.57
CA LEU A 170 -5.15 -3.31 5.42
C LEU A 170 -5.66 -4.72 5.69
N ALA A 171 -4.74 -5.69 5.66
CA ALA A 171 -5.09 -7.06 6.00
C ALA A 171 -5.54 -7.11 7.47
N SER A 172 -6.48 -8.00 7.79
CA SER A 172 -7.05 -8.10 9.13
C SER A 172 -6.05 -8.50 10.22
N ASP A 173 -4.90 -9.04 9.81
CA ASP A 173 -3.74 -9.42 10.63
C ASP A 173 -2.58 -8.41 10.54
N SER A 174 -2.71 -7.33 9.77
CA SER A 174 -1.72 -6.25 9.77
C SER A 174 -1.60 -5.65 11.17
N SER A 175 -0.37 -5.58 11.69
CA SER A 175 -0.04 -4.92 12.94
C SER A 175 0.81 -3.69 12.70
N TYR A 176 0.55 -2.61 13.42
CA TYR A 176 1.46 -1.48 13.49
C TYR A 176 2.52 -1.75 14.55
N GLU A 177 3.79 -1.71 14.18
CA GLU A 177 4.91 -1.70 15.11
C GLU A 177 5.40 -0.26 15.27
N PHE A 178 5.64 0.14 16.52
CA PHE A 178 6.11 1.48 16.87
C PHE A 178 7.36 1.38 17.70
N ASP A 179 8.49 1.80 17.13
CA ASP A 179 9.74 1.93 17.84
C ASP A 179 9.97 3.38 18.28
N PHE A 180 10.14 3.60 19.58
CA PHE A 180 10.56 4.88 20.14
C PHE A 180 11.96 4.73 20.72
N VAL A 181 12.93 5.44 20.14
CA VAL A 181 14.32 5.47 20.62
C VAL A 181 14.65 6.90 21.05
N PRO A 182 14.74 7.18 22.37
CA PRO A 182 15.15 8.50 22.84
C PRO A 182 16.66 8.71 22.62
N ASP A 183 17.04 9.84 22.01
CA ASP A 183 18.46 10.21 21.80
C ASP A 183 19.19 10.49 23.13
N SER A 184 18.49 11.04 24.13
CA SER A 184 19.01 11.31 25.47
C SER A 184 17.86 11.52 26.43
N ILE A 185 17.73 10.64 27.43
CA ILE A 185 16.72 10.78 28.51
C ILE A 185 17.26 11.73 29.61
N PHE A 186 18.58 11.86 29.70
CA PHE A 186 19.29 12.68 30.68
C PHE A 186 20.56 13.21 30.02
N GLY A 187 20.63 14.52 29.74
CA GLY A 187 21.92 15.18 29.61
C GLY A 187 22.58 15.23 30.98
N ASP A 188 23.90 14.98 31.04
CA ASP A 188 24.72 15.32 32.21
C ASP A 188 24.58 16.80 32.59
#